data_AF-A0A7S2I8N2-F1
#
_entry.id   AF-A0A7S2I8N2-F1
#
_cell.length_a   1.000
_cell.length_b   1.000
_cell.length_c   1.000
_cell.angle_alpha   90.00
_cell.angle_beta   90.00
_cell.angle_gamma   90.00
#
_symmetry.space_group_name_H-M   'P 1'
#
loop_
_entity.id
_entity.type
_entity.pdbx_description
1 polymer ?
#
loop_
_entity_poly.entity_id
_entity_poly.type
_entity_poly.pdbx_seq_one_letter_code
_entity_poly.pdbx_strand_id
1 'polypeptide(L)'
;DVKEKEFLGELFSKIDFVNKAGGCIGYWANDAEDFGERFFGLMHPNLQVDNAFFWVDDDGEYHAGLLDWGGCGYMNYSGVFLGAVAGAMADVYLEHEEKWFHCFAEEFERFGGGYLDPYLLTKMTRLMYASSIPSALAKVGTDILGLTTEDEWKTIKDRKDEKLMGRWNVRCSTFELESRLIVFRRGPHFDCVLDFCREWGLPTDPF
;
A
#
# COMPACT_ATOMS: atom_id res chain seq x y z
N ASP A 1 8.52 -16.12 8.10
CA ASP A 1 9.19 -14.83 8.43
C ASP A 1 9.87 -14.26 7.18
N VAL A 2 9.67 -12.98 6.85
CA VAL A 2 10.31 -12.31 5.69
C VAL A 2 11.86 -12.36 5.71
N LYS A 3 12.46 -12.79 6.81
CA LYS A 3 13.91 -13.04 6.96
C LYS A 3 14.36 -14.43 6.48
N GLU A 4 13.43 -15.34 6.16
CA GLU A 4 13.78 -16.67 5.69
C GLU A 4 14.51 -16.63 4.35
N LYS A 5 15.62 -17.36 4.26
CA LYS A 5 16.49 -17.40 3.07
C LYS A 5 15.76 -17.85 1.81
N GLU A 6 14.83 -18.78 1.94
CA GLU A 6 14.01 -19.27 0.82
C GLU A 6 13.19 -18.14 0.21
N PHE A 7 12.43 -17.41 1.04
CA PHE A 7 11.66 -16.25 0.59
C PHE A 7 12.55 -15.16 -0.03
N LEU A 8 13.68 -14.82 0.61
CA LEU A 8 14.60 -13.82 0.06
C LEU A 8 15.23 -14.27 -1.27
N GLY A 9 15.45 -15.58 -1.45
CA GLY A 9 15.95 -16.15 -2.69
C GLY A 9 14.96 -16.03 -3.85
N GLU A 10 13.66 -16.18 -3.57
CA GLU A 10 12.59 -16.01 -4.57
C GLU A 10 12.17 -14.55 -4.78
N LEU A 11 12.40 -13.69 -3.78
CA LEU A 11 11.88 -12.32 -3.77
C LEU A 11 12.30 -11.56 -5.02
N PHE A 12 13.58 -11.65 -5.42
CA PHE A 12 14.07 -10.93 -6.59
C PHE A 12 13.34 -11.32 -7.88
N SER A 13 13.11 -12.62 -8.13
CA SER A 13 12.37 -13.08 -9.31
C SER A 13 10.92 -12.61 -9.28
N LYS A 14 10.25 -12.69 -8.12
CA LYS A 14 8.87 -12.19 -7.95
C LYS A 14 8.78 -10.69 -8.18
N ILE A 15 9.73 -9.91 -7.66
CA ILE A 15 9.77 -8.45 -7.83
C ILE A 15 10.08 -8.06 -9.27
N ASP A 16 11.01 -8.75 -9.94
CA ASP A 16 11.29 -8.54 -11.36
C ASP A 16 10.04 -8.84 -12.22
N PHE A 17 9.33 -9.92 -11.92
CA PHE A 17 8.06 -10.25 -12.57
C PHE A 17 7.01 -9.16 -12.38
N VAL A 18 6.79 -8.71 -11.14
CA VAL A 18 5.86 -7.62 -10.82
C VAL A 18 6.27 -6.32 -11.54
N ASN A 19 7.57 -6.00 -11.59
CA ASN A 19 8.06 -4.80 -12.25
C ASN A 19 7.81 -4.82 -13.77
N LYS A 20 7.96 -5.99 -14.41
CA LYS A 20 7.61 -6.20 -15.82
C LYS A 20 6.12 -6.03 -16.09
N ALA A 21 5.27 -6.49 -15.18
CA ALA A 21 3.81 -6.32 -15.27
C ALA A 21 3.34 -4.90 -14.87
N GLY A 22 4.15 -4.16 -14.11
CA GLY A 22 3.78 -2.90 -13.47
C GLY A 22 3.27 -1.82 -14.43
N GLY A 23 3.81 -1.76 -15.65
CA GLY A 23 3.31 -0.84 -16.68
C GLY A 23 1.88 -1.14 -17.11
N CYS A 24 1.55 -2.42 -17.33
CA CYS A 24 0.19 -2.86 -17.67
C CYS A 24 -0.77 -2.70 -16.49
N ILE A 25 -0.31 -3.01 -15.27
CA ILE A 25 -1.09 -2.79 -14.04
C ILE A 25 -1.41 -1.29 -13.88
N GLY A 26 -0.41 -0.43 -14.06
CA GLY A 26 -0.58 1.02 -13.93
C GLY A 26 -1.51 1.60 -15.00
N TYR A 27 -1.43 1.10 -16.24
CA TYR A 27 -2.37 1.45 -17.30
C TYR A 27 -3.78 1.02 -16.92
N TRP A 28 -3.98 -0.27 -16.60
CA TRP A 28 -5.27 -0.82 -16.20
C TRP A 28 -5.84 -0.08 -15.00
N ALA A 29 -5.10 0.14 -13.92
CA ALA A 29 -5.62 0.81 -12.73
C ALA A 29 -6.01 2.30 -12.94
N ASN A 30 -5.55 2.92 -14.04
CA ASN A 30 -5.87 4.30 -14.39
C ASN A 30 -6.76 4.42 -15.64
N ASP A 31 -7.24 3.31 -16.19
CA ASP A 31 -8.12 3.33 -17.36
C ASP A 31 -9.57 3.66 -16.94
N ALA A 32 -9.91 4.94 -17.00
CA ALA A 32 -11.24 5.42 -16.62
C ALA A 32 -12.36 4.93 -17.56
N GLU A 33 -12.05 4.44 -18.77
CA GLU A 33 -13.06 3.91 -19.69
C GLU A 33 -13.61 2.56 -19.20
N ASP A 34 -12.74 1.73 -18.60
CA ASP A 34 -13.11 0.38 -18.16
C ASP A 34 -13.85 0.34 -16.81
N PHE A 35 -13.50 1.21 -15.85
CA PHE A 35 -14.15 1.22 -14.51
C PHE A 35 -15.17 2.35 -14.33
N GLY A 36 -15.09 3.38 -15.17
CA GLY A 36 -15.88 4.60 -15.10
C GLY A 36 -15.25 5.68 -14.22
N GLU A 37 -15.56 6.94 -14.55
CA GLU A 37 -15.05 8.15 -13.87
C GLU A 37 -15.27 8.14 -12.34
N ARG A 38 -16.26 7.38 -11.87
CA ARG A 38 -16.57 7.24 -10.44
C ARG A 38 -15.45 6.67 -9.58
N PHE A 39 -14.46 5.98 -10.16
CA PHE A 39 -13.27 5.51 -9.42
C PHE A 39 -12.21 6.58 -9.19
N PHE A 40 -12.43 7.78 -9.71
CA PHE A 40 -11.52 8.90 -9.68
C PHE A 40 -12.16 10.11 -8.99
N GLY A 41 -11.32 10.99 -8.47
CA GLY A 41 -11.77 12.15 -7.73
C GLY A 41 -10.61 12.99 -7.23
N LEU A 42 -10.93 14.14 -6.62
CA LEU A 42 -9.97 14.91 -5.86
C LEU A 42 -9.70 14.19 -4.54
N MET A 43 -8.46 13.74 -4.32
CA MET A 43 -8.13 12.92 -3.18
C MET A 43 -6.90 13.40 -2.44
N HIS A 44 -6.80 12.91 -1.21
CA HIS A 44 -5.71 13.17 -0.29
C HIS A 44 -4.78 11.94 -0.26
N PRO A 45 -3.53 12.02 -0.73
CA PRO A 45 -2.69 10.83 -0.93
C PRO A 45 -2.15 10.25 0.39
N ASN A 46 -2.28 10.98 1.51
CA ASN A 46 -1.70 10.62 2.80
C ASN A 46 -2.78 10.44 3.90
N LEU A 47 -3.86 9.70 3.62
CA LEU A 47 -5.02 9.52 4.52
C LEU A 47 -4.77 8.52 5.68
N GLN A 48 -3.61 8.60 6.31
CA GLN A 48 -3.30 7.84 7.52
C GLN A 48 -4.04 8.43 8.72
N VAL A 49 -4.29 7.61 9.76
CA VAL A 49 -5.07 8.03 10.94
C VAL A 49 -4.41 9.18 11.71
N ASP A 50 -3.10 9.34 11.60
CA ASP A 50 -2.33 10.44 12.20
C ASP A 50 -2.40 11.75 11.39
N ASN A 51 -2.94 11.72 10.17
CA ASN A 51 -3.29 12.89 9.36
C ASN A 51 -4.77 13.25 9.43
N ALA A 52 -5.44 12.81 10.49
CA ALA A 52 -6.80 13.20 10.79
C ALA A 52 -6.92 13.67 12.25
N PHE A 53 -7.88 14.55 12.49
CA PHE A 53 -8.36 14.88 13.83
C PHE A 53 -9.82 14.47 13.93
N PHE A 54 -10.19 13.93 15.09
CA PHE A 54 -11.51 13.36 15.31
C PHE A 54 -12.22 14.11 16.43
N TRP A 55 -13.53 14.31 16.29
CA TRP A 55 -14.37 14.85 17.35
C TRP A 55 -15.73 14.18 17.34
N VAL A 56 -16.46 14.32 18.44
CA VAL A 56 -17.85 13.90 18.55
C VAL A 56 -18.67 15.17 18.67
N ASP A 57 -19.77 15.28 17.92
CA ASP A 57 -20.67 16.43 18.03
C ASP A 57 -21.67 16.30 19.19
N ASP A 58 -22.56 17.29 19.33
CA ASP A 58 -23.55 17.33 20.40
C ASP A 58 -24.61 16.20 20.30
N ASP A 59 -24.78 15.60 19.11
CA ASP A 59 -25.71 14.50 18.86
C ASP A 59 -25.06 13.11 19.07
N GLY A 60 -23.75 13.08 19.34
CA GLY A 60 -22.98 11.85 19.55
C GLY A 60 -22.42 11.23 18.27
N GLU A 61 -22.47 11.95 17.14
CA GLU A 61 -21.93 11.50 15.86
C GLU A 61 -20.42 11.73 15.80
N TYR A 62 -19.69 10.76 15.23
CA TYR A 62 -18.24 10.86 15.05
C TYR A 62 -17.91 11.60 13.75
N HIS A 63 -17.01 12.58 13.86
CA HIS A 63 -16.52 13.36 12.74
C HIS A 63 -15.01 13.23 12.61
N ALA A 64 -14.52 13.47 11.39
CA ALA A 64 -13.10 13.54 11.09
C ALA A 64 -12.81 14.75 10.21
N GLY A 65 -11.68 15.39 10.47
CA GLY A 65 -11.11 16.45 9.65
C GLY A 65 -9.72 16.05 9.22
N LEU A 66 -9.32 16.49 8.02
CA LEU A 66 -8.07 16.07 7.39
C LEU A 66 -6.99 17.14 7.54
N LEU A 67 -5.77 16.68 7.83
CA LEU A 67 -4.54 17.46 7.90
C LEU A 67 -3.64 17.07 6.73
N ASP A 68 -2.58 17.86 6.48
CA ASP A 68 -1.52 17.51 5.52
C ASP A 68 -1.97 17.33 4.06
N TRP A 69 -2.71 18.32 3.54
CA TRP A 69 -3.19 18.36 2.14
C TRP A 69 -2.08 18.43 1.06
N GLY A 70 -0.81 18.25 1.43
CA GLY A 70 0.30 18.15 0.50
C GLY A 70 0.09 17.01 -0.49
N GLY A 71 0.23 17.30 -1.78
CA GLY A 71 0.02 16.31 -2.85
C GLY A 71 -1.44 15.97 -3.14
N CYS A 72 -2.40 16.69 -2.56
CA CYS A 72 -3.80 16.58 -2.96
C CYS A 72 -3.95 16.79 -4.47
N GLY A 73 -4.68 15.87 -5.12
CA GLY A 73 -4.78 15.85 -6.57
C GLY A 73 -5.83 14.88 -7.09
N TYR A 74 -6.06 14.93 -8.40
CA TYR A 74 -6.98 14.02 -9.07
C TYR A 74 -6.31 12.67 -9.31
N MET A 75 -6.86 11.60 -8.74
CA MET A 75 -6.31 10.23 -8.85
C MET A 75 -7.40 9.18 -8.66
N ASN A 76 -7.05 7.90 -8.83
CA ASN A 76 -7.97 6.79 -8.53
C ASN A 76 -7.93 6.41 -7.03
N TYR A 77 -9.02 5.85 -6.51
CA TYR A 77 -9.12 5.48 -5.08
C TYR A 77 -8.07 4.47 -4.63
N SER A 78 -7.69 3.52 -5.48
CA SER A 78 -6.76 2.45 -5.08
C SER A 78 -5.36 2.99 -4.78
N GLY A 79 -4.90 4.01 -5.50
CA GLY A 79 -3.65 4.72 -5.21
C GLY A 79 -3.66 5.42 -3.84
N VAL A 80 -4.80 5.94 -3.41
CA VAL A 80 -4.96 6.61 -2.11
C VAL A 80 -5.00 5.62 -0.96
N PHE A 81 -5.64 4.46 -1.16
CA PHE A 81 -5.65 3.43 -0.14
C PHE A 81 -4.26 2.94 0.22
N LEU A 82 -3.31 2.91 -0.74
CA LEU A 82 -1.92 2.61 -0.42
C LEU A 82 -1.33 3.57 0.61
N GLY A 83 -1.65 4.86 0.52
CA GLY A 83 -1.23 5.85 1.51
C GLY A 83 -1.93 5.64 2.85
N ALA A 84 -3.26 5.46 2.83
CA ALA A 84 -4.08 5.28 4.02
C ALA A 84 -3.67 4.06 4.87
N VAL A 85 -3.29 2.96 4.21
CA VAL A 85 -2.93 1.70 4.87
C VAL A 85 -1.44 1.53 5.11
N ALA A 86 -0.57 2.43 4.61
CA ALA A 86 0.88 2.28 4.74
C ALA A 86 1.38 2.29 6.20
N GLY A 87 0.61 2.86 7.13
CA GLY A 87 0.89 2.81 8.57
C GLY A 87 0.33 1.58 9.29
N ALA A 88 -0.49 0.75 8.63
CA ALA A 88 -1.11 -0.41 9.26
C ALA A 88 -0.08 -1.50 9.54
N MET A 89 -0.18 -2.14 10.71
CA MET A 89 0.58 -3.36 10.97
C MET A 89 0.15 -4.45 9.99
N ALA A 90 1.11 -5.22 9.46
CA ALA A 90 0.84 -6.22 8.43
C ALA A 90 -0.24 -7.25 8.81
N ASP A 91 -0.30 -7.68 10.07
CA ASP A 91 -1.35 -8.61 10.54
C ASP A 91 -2.74 -7.97 10.49
N VAL A 92 -2.85 -6.70 10.91
CA VAL A 92 -4.10 -5.94 10.87
C VAL A 92 -4.54 -5.73 9.43
N TYR A 93 -3.61 -5.36 8.54
CA TYR A 93 -3.89 -5.23 7.11
C TYR A 93 -4.45 -6.54 6.54
N LEU A 94 -3.76 -7.66 6.74
CA LEU A 94 -4.15 -8.95 6.19
C LEU A 94 -5.50 -9.44 6.73
N GLU A 95 -5.86 -9.10 7.97
CA GLU A 95 -7.13 -9.48 8.58
C GLU A 95 -8.32 -8.62 8.09
N HIS A 96 -8.06 -7.37 7.71
CA HIS A 96 -9.11 -6.36 7.50
C HIS A 96 -9.16 -5.73 6.11
N GLU A 97 -8.19 -6.00 5.23
CA GLU A 97 -8.08 -5.39 3.89
C GLU A 97 -9.43 -5.33 3.14
N GLU A 98 -10.06 -6.49 2.92
CA GLU A 98 -11.34 -6.56 2.22
C GLU A 98 -12.44 -5.80 2.97
N LYS A 99 -12.51 -5.94 4.30
CA LYS A 99 -13.52 -5.27 5.13
C LYS A 99 -13.40 -3.74 5.03
N TRP A 100 -12.19 -3.21 4.94
CA TRP A 100 -11.97 -1.77 4.78
C TRP A 100 -12.48 -1.25 3.44
N PHE A 101 -12.21 -1.97 2.34
CA PHE A 101 -12.67 -1.54 1.01
C PHE A 101 -14.18 -1.71 0.83
N HIS A 102 -14.78 -2.74 1.44
CA HIS A 102 -16.22 -2.89 1.52
C HIS A 102 -16.87 -1.74 2.30
N CYS A 103 -16.39 -1.47 3.52
CA CYS A 103 -16.88 -0.37 4.34
C CYS A 103 -16.78 0.97 3.62
N PHE A 104 -15.65 1.23 2.94
CA PHE A 104 -15.50 2.45 2.15
C PHE A 104 -16.51 2.54 1.01
N ALA A 105 -16.69 1.50 0.21
CA ALA A 105 -17.63 1.51 -0.90
C ALA A 105 -19.07 1.76 -0.42
N GLU A 106 -19.47 1.11 0.68
CA GLU A 106 -20.79 1.27 1.30
C GLU A 106 -21.02 2.71 1.81
N GLU A 107 -20.06 3.25 2.57
CA GLU A 107 -20.19 4.61 3.11
C GLU A 107 -20.08 5.67 2.02
N PHE A 108 -19.24 5.44 0.99
CA PHE A 108 -19.16 6.32 -0.17
C PHE A 108 -20.51 6.43 -0.88
N GLU A 109 -21.18 5.30 -1.16
CA GLU A 109 -22.52 5.29 -1.75
C GLU A 109 -23.56 5.95 -0.83
N ARG A 110 -23.55 5.59 0.46
CA ARG A 110 -24.47 6.12 1.48
C ARG A 110 -24.44 7.64 1.57
N PHE A 111 -23.27 8.25 1.45
CA PHE A 111 -23.09 9.71 1.53
C PHE A 111 -23.13 10.43 0.17
N GLY A 112 -23.66 9.77 -0.87
CA GLY A 112 -23.96 10.40 -2.16
C GLY A 112 -22.92 10.18 -3.25
N GLY A 113 -21.91 9.36 -2.99
CA GLY A 113 -21.06 8.78 -4.02
C GLY A 113 -21.81 7.78 -4.89
N GLY A 114 -21.25 7.44 -6.05
CA GLY A 114 -21.77 6.36 -6.89
C GLY A 114 -21.35 4.98 -6.38
N TYR A 115 -22.05 3.93 -6.82
CA TYR A 115 -21.67 2.56 -6.51
C TYR A 115 -20.23 2.24 -6.95
N LEU A 116 -19.41 1.83 -6.00
CA LEU A 116 -18.07 1.28 -6.23
C LEU A 116 -18.14 -0.22 -5.97
N ASP A 117 -17.67 -1.04 -6.93
CA ASP A 117 -17.53 -2.47 -6.70
C ASP A 117 -16.37 -2.71 -5.71
N PRO A 118 -16.65 -3.20 -4.49
CA PRO A 118 -15.62 -3.38 -3.47
C PRO A 118 -14.61 -4.48 -3.84
N TYR A 119 -14.99 -5.46 -4.64
CA TYR A 119 -14.08 -6.51 -5.10
C TYR A 119 -13.10 -5.96 -6.13
N LEU A 120 -13.58 -5.12 -7.04
CA LEU A 120 -12.73 -4.41 -7.99
C LEU A 120 -11.77 -3.46 -7.27
N LEU A 121 -12.25 -2.69 -6.29
CA LEU A 121 -11.41 -1.80 -5.49
C LEU A 121 -10.32 -2.58 -4.73
N THR A 122 -10.67 -3.74 -4.18
CA THR A 122 -9.72 -4.65 -3.54
C THR A 122 -8.66 -5.14 -4.53
N LYS A 123 -9.08 -5.61 -5.71
CA LYS A 123 -8.16 -6.07 -6.75
C LYS A 123 -7.21 -4.96 -7.21
N MET A 124 -7.74 -3.77 -7.49
CA MET A 124 -6.93 -2.60 -7.86
C MET A 124 -5.90 -2.27 -6.78
N THR A 125 -6.32 -2.24 -5.51
CA THR A 125 -5.42 -1.91 -4.41
C THR A 125 -4.33 -2.97 -4.23
N ARG A 126 -4.65 -4.25 -4.35
CA ARG A 126 -3.67 -5.36 -4.29
C ARG A 126 -2.62 -5.26 -5.41
N LEU A 127 -3.06 -4.99 -6.64
CA LEU A 127 -2.17 -4.84 -7.79
C LEU A 127 -1.26 -3.61 -7.64
N MET A 128 -1.82 -2.49 -7.22
CA MET A 128 -1.06 -1.27 -6.94
C MET A 128 -0.06 -1.47 -5.79
N TYR A 129 -0.47 -2.20 -4.74
CA TYR A 129 0.39 -2.54 -3.61
C TYR A 129 1.58 -3.36 -4.06
N ALA A 130 1.35 -4.46 -4.79
CA ALA A 130 2.41 -5.29 -5.35
C ALA A 130 3.36 -4.46 -6.22
N SER A 131 2.81 -3.64 -7.12
CA SER A 131 3.57 -2.79 -8.05
C SER A 131 4.38 -1.70 -7.36
N SER A 132 4.05 -1.35 -6.11
CA SER A 132 4.80 -0.37 -5.32
C SER A 132 6.00 -0.95 -4.55
N ILE A 133 6.13 -2.28 -4.45
CA ILE A 133 7.23 -2.92 -3.71
C ILE A 133 8.62 -2.63 -4.30
N PRO A 134 8.85 -2.63 -5.62
CA PRO A 134 10.13 -2.22 -6.19
C PRO A 134 10.59 -0.84 -5.69
N SER A 135 9.67 0.13 -5.60
CA SER A 135 9.95 1.47 -5.08
C SER A 135 10.29 1.45 -3.59
N ALA A 136 9.57 0.63 -2.79
CA ALA A 136 9.89 0.44 -1.38
C ALA A 136 11.27 -0.19 -1.17
N LEU A 137 11.68 -1.14 -2.02
CA LEU A 137 13.01 -1.76 -1.99
C LEU A 137 14.12 -0.76 -2.36
N ALA A 138 13.87 0.19 -3.26
CA ALA A 138 14.83 1.23 -3.59
C ALA A 138 15.23 2.08 -2.37
N LYS A 139 14.32 2.25 -1.39
CA LYS A 139 14.57 2.94 -0.12
C LYS A 139 15.63 2.25 0.75
N VAL A 140 15.94 0.98 0.49
CA VAL A 140 17.09 0.30 1.15
C VAL A 140 18.38 1.05 0.86
N GLY A 141 18.59 1.46 -0.39
CA GLY A 141 19.80 2.18 -0.80
C GLY A 141 19.78 3.64 -0.37
N THR A 142 18.65 4.32 -0.48
CA THR A 142 18.57 5.77 -0.24
C THR A 142 18.43 6.12 1.24
N ASP A 143 17.51 5.46 1.95
CA ASP A 143 17.10 5.88 3.28
C ASP A 143 17.73 4.98 4.34
N ILE A 144 17.66 3.66 4.16
CA ILE A 144 18.04 2.69 5.20
C ILE A 144 19.56 2.59 5.30
N LEU A 145 20.25 2.23 4.22
CA LEU A 145 21.72 2.13 4.18
C LEU A 145 22.38 3.46 3.82
N GLY A 146 21.66 4.35 3.13
CA GLY A 146 22.16 5.68 2.78
C GLY A 146 22.29 6.62 3.98
N LEU A 147 21.45 6.45 5.02
CA LEU A 147 21.46 7.30 6.22
C LEU A 147 21.93 6.58 7.50
N THR A 148 22.08 5.25 7.47
CA THR A 148 22.58 4.46 8.60
C THR A 148 23.53 3.38 8.08
N THR A 149 24.78 3.39 8.51
CA THR A 149 25.80 2.45 8.03
C THR A 149 25.53 1.03 8.50
N GLU A 150 26.06 0.03 7.79
CA GLU A 150 25.95 -1.37 8.20
C GLU A 150 26.49 -1.63 9.62
N ASP A 151 27.58 -0.96 10.00
CA ASP A 151 28.15 -1.09 11.35
C ASP A 151 27.24 -0.50 12.42
N GLU A 152 26.54 0.59 12.12
CA GLU A 152 25.55 1.14 13.03
C GLU A 152 24.31 0.25 13.15
N TRP A 153 23.84 -0.33 12.04
CA TRP A 153 22.74 -1.29 12.04
C TRP A 153 22.99 -2.49 12.97
N LYS A 154 24.24 -2.95 13.08
CA LYS A 154 24.62 -4.03 14.03
C LYS A 154 24.41 -3.63 15.50
N THR A 155 24.30 -2.34 15.80
CA THR A 155 24.08 -1.83 17.16
C THR A 155 22.60 -1.59 17.49
N ILE A 156 21.72 -1.56 16.48
CA ILE A 156 20.29 -1.36 16.64
C ILE A 156 19.67 -2.66 17.16
N LYS A 157 19.05 -2.61 18.34
CA LYS A 157 18.56 -3.83 19.02
C LYS A 157 17.19 -4.26 18.54
N ASP A 158 16.29 -3.30 18.38
CA ASP A 158 14.91 -3.53 18.01
C ASP A 158 14.29 -2.25 17.42
N ARG A 159 13.00 -2.35 17.04
CA ARG A 159 12.24 -1.26 16.42
C ARG A 159 12.08 -0.01 17.29
N LYS A 160 12.31 -0.09 18.60
CA LYS A 160 12.20 1.04 19.54
C LYS A 160 13.55 1.65 19.90
N ASP A 161 14.65 1.15 19.32
CA ASP A 161 15.98 1.69 19.55
C ASP A 161 16.04 3.19 19.26
N GLU A 162 16.62 3.98 20.16
CA GLU A 162 16.64 5.45 20.07
C GLU A 162 17.30 5.95 18.78
N LYS A 163 18.29 5.23 18.24
CA LYS A 163 18.96 5.61 16.99
C LYS A 163 18.01 5.51 15.80
N LEU A 164 17.21 4.45 15.76
CA LEU A 164 16.19 4.26 14.74
C LEU A 164 15.06 5.28 14.94
N MET A 165 14.55 5.40 16.17
CA MET A 165 13.46 6.31 16.49
C MET A 165 13.80 7.79 16.27
N GLY A 166 15.06 8.16 16.47
CA GLY A 166 15.58 9.51 16.24
C GLY A 166 15.81 9.87 14.77
N ARG A 167 15.68 8.92 13.84
CA ARG A 167 15.82 9.16 12.39
C ARG A 167 14.53 8.82 11.66
N TRP A 168 13.68 9.83 11.48
CA TRP A 168 12.35 9.70 10.86
C TRP A 168 12.37 8.87 9.57
N ASN A 169 13.17 9.26 8.57
CA ASN A 169 13.20 8.56 7.27
C ASN A 169 13.65 7.10 7.39
N VAL A 170 14.70 6.84 8.19
CA VAL A 170 15.21 5.47 8.39
C VAL A 170 14.13 4.59 8.99
N ARG A 171 13.50 5.08 10.07
CA ARG A 171 12.41 4.37 10.75
C ARG A 171 11.23 4.09 9.82
N CYS A 172 10.72 5.13 9.16
CA CYS A 172 9.56 5.01 8.29
C CYS A 172 9.83 4.04 7.14
N SER A 173 10.96 4.18 6.45
CA SER A 173 11.31 3.31 5.33
C SER A 173 11.58 1.86 5.76
N THR A 174 12.19 1.64 6.93
CA THR A 174 12.35 0.27 7.48
C THR A 174 11.01 -0.37 7.83
N PHE A 175 10.12 0.34 8.52
CA PHE A 175 8.83 -0.24 8.96
C PHE A 175 7.87 -0.46 7.79
N GLU A 176 7.83 0.48 6.85
CA GLU A 176 7.07 0.34 5.62
C GLU A 176 7.56 -0.87 4.83
N LEU A 177 8.87 -1.01 4.63
CA LEU A 177 9.43 -2.14 3.88
C LEU A 177 9.13 -3.48 4.57
N GLU A 178 9.34 -3.58 5.87
CA GLU A 178 9.04 -4.80 6.63
C GLU A 178 7.56 -5.18 6.48
N SER A 179 6.65 -4.23 6.70
CA SER A 179 5.20 -4.46 6.59
C SER A 179 4.81 -4.86 5.16
N ARG A 180 5.38 -4.20 4.15
CA ARG A 180 5.16 -4.53 2.73
C ARG A 180 5.58 -5.93 2.37
N LEU A 181 6.77 -6.35 2.79
CA LEU A 181 7.24 -7.70 2.52
C LEU A 181 6.41 -8.76 3.23
N ILE A 182 5.92 -8.49 4.45
CA ILE A 182 5.06 -9.43 5.18
C ILE A 182 3.73 -9.60 4.46
N VAL A 183 3.09 -8.49 4.07
CA VAL A 183 1.82 -8.50 3.33
C VAL A 183 1.99 -9.15 1.96
N PHE A 184 3.07 -8.85 1.23
CA PHE A 184 3.33 -9.45 -0.07
C PHE A 184 3.58 -10.95 0.02
N ARG A 185 4.27 -11.40 1.08
CA ARG A 185 4.56 -12.81 1.29
C ARG A 185 3.34 -13.63 1.69
N ARG A 186 2.52 -13.09 2.62
CA ARG A 186 1.43 -13.83 3.27
C ARG A 186 0.07 -13.60 2.64
N GLY A 187 -0.11 -12.46 1.98
CA GLY A 187 -1.36 -12.09 1.36
C GLY A 187 -1.43 -12.53 -0.10
N PRO A 188 -2.59 -12.34 -0.74
CA PRO A 188 -2.86 -12.79 -2.11
C PRO A 188 -2.29 -11.84 -3.18
N HIS A 189 -1.40 -10.92 -2.81
CA HIS A 189 -0.97 -9.81 -3.67
C HIS A 189 -0.20 -10.29 -4.90
N PHE A 190 0.72 -11.22 -4.72
CA PHE A 190 1.46 -11.79 -5.84
C PHE A 190 0.57 -12.68 -6.72
N ASP A 191 -0.30 -13.49 -6.11
CA ASP A 191 -1.27 -14.32 -6.85
C ASP A 191 -2.22 -13.45 -7.67
N CYS A 192 -2.65 -12.30 -7.12
CA CYS A 192 -3.46 -11.33 -7.83
C CYS A 192 -2.74 -10.77 -9.07
N VAL A 193 -1.42 -10.55 -9.01
CA VAL A 193 -0.62 -10.17 -10.18
C VAL A 193 -0.57 -11.30 -11.22
N LEU A 194 -0.41 -12.57 -10.78
CA LEU A 194 -0.44 -13.71 -11.69
C LEU A 194 -1.79 -13.86 -12.40
N ASP A 195 -2.89 -13.69 -11.65
CA ASP A 195 -4.24 -13.73 -12.20
C ASP A 195 -4.47 -12.58 -13.19
N PHE A 196 -4.06 -11.36 -12.85
CA PHE A 196 -4.09 -10.23 -13.77
C PHE A 196 -3.31 -10.53 -15.05
N CYS A 197 -2.10 -11.06 -14.97
CA CYS A 197 -1.31 -11.43 -16.14
C CYS A 197 -2.02 -12.47 -17.01
N ARG A 198 -2.70 -13.48 -16.42
CA ARG A 198 -3.50 -14.47 -17.16
C ARG A 198 -4.65 -13.82 -17.91
N GLU A 199 -5.42 -12.97 -17.22
CA GLU A 199 -6.57 -12.26 -17.80
C GLU A 199 -6.16 -11.33 -18.94
N TRP A 200 -5.00 -10.70 -18.82
CA TRP A 200 -4.45 -9.74 -19.80
C TRP A 200 -3.58 -10.37 -20.90
N GLY A 201 -3.44 -11.71 -20.91
CA GLY A 201 -2.62 -12.41 -21.89
C GLY A 201 -1.13 -12.08 -21.82
N LEU A 202 -0.65 -11.66 -20.63
CA LEU A 202 0.76 -11.39 -20.35
C LEU A 202 1.49 -12.71 -19.98
N PRO A 203 2.84 -12.73 -20.02
CA PRO A 203 3.61 -13.86 -19.50
C PRO A 203 3.24 -14.17 -18.05
N THR A 204 3.10 -15.45 -17.71
CA THR A 204 2.65 -15.93 -16.39
C THR A 204 3.68 -16.79 -15.67
N ASP A 205 4.85 -17.00 -16.28
CA ASP A 205 5.97 -17.71 -15.66
C ASP A 205 6.87 -16.72 -14.92
N PRO A 206 6.92 -16.76 -13.57
CA PRO A 206 7.77 -15.87 -12.80
C PRO A 206 9.20 -16.39 -12.58
N PHE A 207 9.56 -17.57 -13.11
CA PHE A 207 10.83 -18.25 -12.84
C PHE A 207 11.64 -18.64 -14.09
#